data_AF-A0A7V5JJK7-F1
#
_entry.id   AF-A0A7V5JJK7-F1
#
_cell.length_a   1.000
_cell.length_b   1.000
_cell.length_c   1.000
_cell.angle_alpha   90.00
_cell.angle_beta   90.00
_cell.angle_gamma   90.00
#
_symmetry.space_group_name_H-M   'P 1'
#
loop_
_entity.id
_entity.type
_entity.pdbx_description
1 polymer ?
#
loop_
_entity_poly.entity_id
_entity_poly.type
_entity_poly.pdbx_seq_one_letter_code
_entity_poly.pdbx_strand_id
1 'polypeptide(L)'
;MNGSDGAIDPRRLADLHDRVRDLVDRIHRVSGWIALGTFCAYGLAAWIGFQGRPWMAVTLATVAFLIFRRFRVLALGLVRHWAGVQPEYREAMAFVDEAVERLGPSRALGEIAARLHQPPPRPPAD
;
A
#
# COMPACT_ATOMS: atom_id res chain seq x y z
N MET A 1 -6.86 20.46 -15.78
CA MET A 1 -7.05 19.02 -16.11
C MET A 1 -6.02 18.65 -17.15
N ASN A 2 -4.88 18.08 -16.75
CA ASN A 2 -3.90 17.44 -17.63
C ASN A 2 -2.74 16.91 -16.76
N GLY A 3 -2.42 15.61 -16.80
CA GLY A 3 -1.18 15.11 -16.18
C GLY A 3 -1.13 13.63 -15.76
N SER A 4 -2.24 12.90 -15.68
CA SER A 4 -2.23 11.50 -15.21
C SER A 4 -2.24 10.44 -16.33
N ASP A 5 -2.51 10.82 -17.58
CA ASP A 5 -2.58 9.85 -18.69
C ASP A 5 -1.22 9.28 -19.12
N GLY A 6 -0.10 9.90 -18.75
CA GLY A 6 1.25 9.46 -19.13
C GLY A 6 2.05 8.74 -18.04
N ALA A 7 1.52 8.57 -16.82
CA ALA A 7 2.31 8.05 -15.69
C ALA A 7 2.27 6.51 -15.55
N ILE A 8 1.21 5.87 -16.07
CA ILE A 8 0.97 4.43 -15.95
C ILE A 8 0.63 3.94 -17.36
N ASP A 9 1.59 3.27 -18.00
CA ASP A 9 1.44 2.75 -19.36
C ASP A 9 0.36 1.65 -19.39
N PRO A 10 -0.77 1.85 -20.08
CA PRO A 10 -1.90 0.92 -20.06
C PRO A 10 -1.56 -0.42 -20.71
N ARG A 11 -0.60 -0.48 -21.64
CA ARG A 11 -0.19 -1.73 -22.30
C ARG A 11 0.60 -2.62 -21.35
N ARG A 12 1.59 -2.04 -20.66
CA ARG A 12 2.35 -2.73 -19.61
C ARG A 12 1.47 -3.18 -18.44
N LEU A 13 0.48 -2.37 -18.07
CA LEU A 13 -0.48 -2.74 -17.03
C LEU A 13 -1.35 -3.93 -17.44
N ALA A 14 -1.71 -4.05 -18.72
CA ALA A 14 -2.46 -5.21 -19.22
C ALA A 14 -1.61 -6.50 -19.18
N ASP A 15 -0.35 -6.42 -19.60
CA ASP A 15 0.56 -7.58 -19.58
C ASP A 15 0.91 -8.04 -18.16
N LEU A 16 1.01 -7.11 -17.22
CA LEU A 16 1.35 -7.38 -15.81
C LEU A 16 0.12 -7.39 -14.89
N HIS A 17 -1.10 -7.37 -15.45
CA HIS A 17 -2.34 -7.13 -14.70
C HIS A 17 -2.47 -8.04 -13.48
N ASP A 18 -2.37 -9.36 -13.68
CA ASP A 18 -2.53 -10.34 -12.61
C ASP A 18 -1.45 -10.20 -11.52
N ARG A 19 -0.21 -9.91 -11.91
CA ARG A 19 0.92 -9.76 -10.98
C ARG A 19 0.83 -8.48 -10.17
N VAL A 20 0.45 -7.37 -10.81
CA VAL A 20 0.23 -6.09 -10.11
C VAL A 20 -1.00 -6.18 -9.22
N ARG A 21 -2.06 -6.89 -9.65
CA ARG A 21 -3.25 -7.15 -8.83
C ARG A 21 -2.90 -7.88 -7.55
N ASP A 22 -2.19 -9.00 -7.66
CA ASP A 22 -1.72 -9.77 -6.49
C ASP A 22 -0.87 -8.92 -5.54
N LEU A 23 -0.01 -8.07 -6.10
CA LEU A 23 0.86 -7.19 -5.33
C LEU A 23 0.03 -6.14 -4.57
N VAL A 24 -0.93 -5.51 -5.24
CA VAL A 24 -1.83 -4.50 -4.66
C VAL A 24 -2.73 -5.12 -3.59
N ASP A 25 -3.28 -6.30 -3.85
CA ASP A 25 -4.12 -7.03 -2.90
C ASP A 25 -3.33 -7.42 -1.65
N ARG A 26 -2.06 -7.82 -1.80
CA ARG A 26 -1.15 -8.04 -0.66
C ARG A 26 -0.85 -6.76 0.09
N ILE A 27 -0.57 -5.66 -0.59
CA ILE A 27 -0.34 -4.35 0.05
C ILE A 27 -1.57 -3.94 0.86
N HIS A 28 -2.78 -4.13 0.32
CA HIS A 28 -4.04 -3.85 1.04
C HIS A 28 -4.22 -4.76 2.25
N ARG A 29 -3.99 -6.07 2.10
CA ARG A 29 -4.11 -7.04 3.19
C ARG A 29 -3.14 -6.73 4.32
N VAL A 30 -1.87 -6.46 4.00
CA VAL A 30 -0.84 -6.05 4.98
C VAL A 30 -1.22 -4.73 5.65
N SER A 31 -1.73 -3.76 4.89
CA SER A 31 -2.23 -2.50 5.46
C SER A 31 -3.36 -2.74 6.47
N GLY A 32 -4.27 -3.68 6.18
CA GLY A 32 -5.34 -4.09 7.11
C GLY A 32 -4.81 -4.70 8.41
N TRP A 33 -3.85 -5.62 8.32
CA TRP A 33 -3.21 -6.22 9.50
C TRP A 33 -2.50 -5.18 10.37
N ILE A 34 -1.83 -4.21 9.75
CA ILE A 34 -1.14 -3.13 10.48
C ILE A 34 -2.15 -2.18 11.13
N ALA A 35 -3.25 -1.85 10.44
CA ALA A 35 -4.33 -1.05 11.02
C ALA A 35 -4.92 -1.74 12.26
N LEU A 36 -5.17 -3.05 12.17
CA LEU A 36 -5.64 -3.85 13.29
C LEU A 36 -4.63 -3.87 14.44
N GLY A 37 -3.34 -4.10 14.16
CA GLY A 37 -2.28 -4.05 15.17
C GLY A 37 -2.16 -2.69 15.86
N THR A 38 -2.34 -1.60 15.11
CA THR A 38 -2.37 -0.23 15.65
C THR A 38 -3.57 -0.01 16.56
N PHE A 39 -4.74 -0.52 16.18
CA PHE A 39 -5.95 -0.46 17.00
C PHE A 39 -5.79 -1.23 18.31
N CYS A 40 -5.22 -2.44 18.26
CA CYS A 40 -4.89 -3.21 19.45
C CYS A 40 -3.89 -2.47 20.35
N ALA A 41 -2.84 -1.86 19.77
CA ALA A 41 -1.87 -1.07 20.52
C ALA A 41 -2.51 0.14 21.20
N TYR A 42 -3.46 0.82 20.55
CA TYR A 42 -4.20 1.94 21.12
C TYR A 42 -5.10 1.50 22.28
N GLY A 43 -5.81 0.38 22.14
CA GLY A 43 -6.59 -0.22 23.23
C GLY A 43 -5.72 -0.58 24.43
N LEU A 44 -4.53 -1.14 24.18
CA LEU A 44 -3.55 -1.44 25.23
C LEU A 44 -3.03 -0.16 25.91
N ALA A 45 -2.81 0.92 25.16
CA ALA A 45 -2.39 2.21 25.69
C ALA A 45 -3.44 2.82 26.61
N ALA A 46 -4.71 2.77 26.21
CA ALA A 46 -5.83 3.22 27.03
C ALA A 46 -5.96 2.40 28.32
N TRP A 47 -5.79 1.08 28.23
CA TRP A 47 -5.80 0.17 29.37
C TRP A 47 -4.65 0.47 30.35
N ILE A 48 -3.43 0.68 29.85
CA ILE A 48 -2.26 1.05 30.66
C ILE A 48 -2.42 2.44 31.30
N GLY A 49 -3.04 3.38 30.58
CA GLY A 49 -3.40 4.70 31.11
C GLY A 49 -4.34 4.60 32.31
N PHE A 50 -5.32 3.69 32.25
CA PHE A 50 -6.24 3.42 33.36
C PHE A 50 -5.55 2.82 34.60
N GLN A 51 -4.37 2.19 34.46
CA GLN A 51 -3.58 1.71 35.59
C GLN A 51 -2.75 2.80 36.29
N GLY A 52 -2.99 4.08 35.98
CA GLY A 52 -2.30 5.20 36.63
C GLY A 52 -0.88 5.47 36.11
N ARG A 53 -0.53 4.96 34.91
CA ARG A 53 0.76 5.20 34.24
C ARG A 53 0.58 6.05 32.97
N PRO A 54 0.21 7.34 33.09
CA PRO A 54 -0.14 8.19 31.95
C PRO A 54 1.02 8.39 30.96
N TRP A 55 2.27 8.39 31.45
CA TRP A 55 3.46 8.50 30.60
C TRP A 55 3.62 7.32 29.64
N MET A 56 3.36 6.08 30.08
CA MET A 56 3.39 4.91 29.19
C MET A 56 2.29 4.98 28.13
N ALA A 57 1.10 5.50 28.48
CA ALA A 57 0.02 5.68 27.53
C ALA A 57 0.40 6.68 26.42
N VAL A 58 1.04 7.80 26.77
CA VAL A 58 1.51 8.80 25.78
C VAL A 58 2.63 8.23 24.90
N THR A 59 3.59 7.49 25.47
CA THR A 59 4.65 6.84 24.68
C THR A 59 4.06 5.82 23.71
N LEU A 60 3.14 4.96 24.18
CA LEU A 60 2.54 3.93 23.34
C LEU A 60 1.63 4.53 22.27
N ALA A 61 0.86 5.58 22.59
CA ALA A 61 0.06 6.33 21.62
C ALA A 61 0.94 7.01 20.57
N THR A 62 2.07 7.59 20.98
CA THR A 62 3.02 8.24 20.06
C THR A 62 3.67 7.20 19.14
N VAL A 63 4.11 6.06 19.68
CA VAL A 63 4.68 4.96 18.88
C VAL A 63 3.64 4.39 17.92
N ALA A 64 2.40 4.15 18.37
CA ALA A 64 1.31 3.71 17.52
C ALA A 64 1.00 4.74 16.41
N PHE A 65 0.98 6.03 16.74
CA PHE A 65 0.79 7.11 15.78
C PHE A 65 1.94 7.19 14.76
N LEU A 66 3.19 6.99 15.18
CA LEU A 66 4.34 6.99 14.28
C LEU A 66 4.36 5.77 13.37
N ILE A 67 4.02 4.59 13.89
CA ILE A 67 3.86 3.36 13.11
C ILE A 67 2.75 3.55 12.08
N PHE A 68 1.61 4.12 12.47
CA PHE A 68 0.55 4.50 11.54
C PHE A 68 1.08 5.50 10.50
N ARG A 69 1.76 6.56 10.92
CA ARG A 69 2.29 7.55 9.96
C ARG A 69 3.30 6.95 8.96
N ARG A 70 4.04 5.91 9.34
CA ARG A 70 5.02 5.22 8.49
C ARG A 70 4.49 3.94 7.84
N PHE A 71 3.24 3.55 8.06
CA PHE A 71 2.72 2.23 7.66
C PHE A 71 2.84 1.99 6.16
N ARG A 72 2.59 3.01 5.32
CA ARG A 72 2.62 2.86 3.85
C ARG A 72 4.01 2.58 3.32
N VAL A 73 5.02 3.25 3.88
CA VAL A 73 6.43 3.05 3.52
C VAL A 73 6.90 1.67 4.00
N LEU A 74 6.44 1.23 5.17
CA LEU A 74 6.75 -0.10 5.70
C LEU A 74 6.11 -1.23 4.88
N ALA A 75 4.82 -1.09 4.52
CA ALA A 75 4.13 -2.07 3.69
C ALA A 75 4.78 -2.19 2.31
N LEU A 76 5.14 -1.06 1.69
CA LEU A 76 5.84 -1.05 0.40
C LEU A 76 7.22 -1.68 0.51
N GLY A 77 7.97 -1.37 1.59
CA GLY A 77 9.28 -1.97 1.85
C GLY A 77 9.21 -3.48 2.07
N LEU A 78 8.19 -3.97 2.78
CA LEU A 78 7.98 -5.40 3.00
C LEU A 78 7.63 -6.14 1.71
N VAL A 79 6.75 -5.55 0.90
CA VAL A 79 6.35 -6.10 -0.40
C VAL A 79 7.51 -6.07 -1.39
N ARG A 80 8.33 -5.00 -1.37
CA ARG A 80 9.56 -4.91 -2.15
C ARG A 80 10.58 -5.97 -1.74
N HIS A 81 10.74 -6.22 -0.44
CA HIS A 81 11.62 -7.27 0.05
C HIS A 81 11.15 -8.65 -0.41
N TRP A 82 9.84 -8.93 -0.31
CA TRP A 82 9.26 -10.19 -0.77
C TRP A 82 9.36 -10.38 -2.29
N ALA A 83 9.05 -9.33 -3.07
CA ALA A 83 9.20 -9.33 -4.53
C ALA A 83 10.66 -9.46 -4.97
N GLY A 84 11.62 -9.00 -4.16
CA GLY A 84 13.04 -9.20 -4.41
C GLY A 84 13.46 -10.68 -4.40
N VAL A 85 12.73 -11.53 -3.68
CA VAL A 85 12.95 -12.98 -3.59
C VAL A 85 12.31 -13.73 -4.77
N GLN A 86 11.33 -13.13 -5.45
CA GLN A 86 10.59 -13.75 -6.54
C GLN A 86 10.83 -13.03 -7.88
N PRO A 87 11.68 -13.58 -8.77
CA PRO A 87 12.09 -12.89 -9.99
C PRO A 87 10.92 -12.57 -10.93
N GLU A 88 9.85 -13.36 -10.88
CA GLU A 88 8.60 -13.17 -11.64
C GLU A 88 7.83 -11.88 -11.29
N TYR A 89 8.01 -11.33 -10.08
CA TYR A 89 7.37 -10.08 -9.66
C TYR A 89 8.27 -8.85 -9.81
N ARG A 90 9.51 -9.03 -10.28
CA ARG A 90 10.50 -7.94 -10.34
C ARG A 90 10.09 -6.82 -11.29
N GLU A 91 9.53 -7.14 -12.46
CA GLU A 91 9.00 -6.14 -13.41
C GLU A 91 7.73 -5.46 -12.90
N ALA A 92 6.81 -6.21 -12.30
CA ALA A 92 5.61 -5.65 -11.67
C ALA A 92 5.96 -4.70 -10.51
N MET A 93 6.95 -5.06 -9.70
CA MET A 93 7.44 -4.21 -8.61
C MET A 93 8.16 -2.98 -9.12
N ALA A 94 8.96 -3.08 -10.19
CA ALA A 94 9.62 -1.92 -10.81
C ALA A 94 8.59 -0.92 -11.35
N PHE A 95 7.50 -1.41 -11.94
CA PHE A 95 6.38 -0.58 -12.39
C PHE A 95 5.69 0.15 -11.22
N VAL A 96 5.46 -0.55 -10.10
CA VAL A 96 4.91 0.05 -8.88
C VAL A 96 5.87 1.08 -8.28
N ASP A 97 7.17 0.77 -8.22
CA ASP A 97 8.20 1.68 -7.70
C ASP A 97 8.28 2.97 -8.55
N GLU A 98 8.23 2.88 -9.88
CA GLU A 98 8.21 4.06 -10.76
C GLU A 98 6.96 4.94 -10.54
N ALA A 99 5.79 4.32 -10.37
CA ALA A 99 4.56 5.04 -10.05
C ALA A 99 4.63 5.71 -8.66
N VAL A 100 5.21 5.02 -7.67
CA VAL A 100 5.41 5.53 -6.31
C VAL A 100 6.37 6.71 -6.28
N GLU A 101 7.46 6.66 -7.06
CA GLU A 101 8.44 7.73 -7.15
C GLU A 101 7.84 9.01 -7.77
N ARG A 102 6.97 8.86 -8.78
CA ARG A 102 6.33 9.99 -9.46
C ARG A 102 5.15 10.61 -8.70
N LEU A 103 4.30 9.80 -8.09
CA LEU A 103 3.01 10.25 -7.53
C LEU A 103 2.98 10.24 -6.00
N GLY A 104 3.99 9.65 -5.37
CA GLY A 104 4.00 9.32 -3.96
C GLY A 104 3.18 8.04 -3.67
N PRO A 105 3.52 7.30 -2.59
CA PRO A 105 3.02 5.95 -2.35
C PRO A 105 1.50 5.86 -2.23
N SER A 106 0.89 6.88 -1.63
CA SER A 106 -0.56 6.97 -1.43
C SER A 106 -1.34 7.09 -2.74
N ARG A 107 -0.86 7.94 -3.65
CA ARG A 107 -1.57 8.27 -4.88
C ARG A 107 -1.29 7.22 -5.96
N ALA A 108 -0.05 6.74 -6.03
CA ALA A 108 0.35 5.66 -6.93
C ALA A 108 -0.47 4.40 -6.72
N LEU A 109 -0.56 3.89 -5.48
CA LEU A 109 -1.30 2.67 -5.19
C LEU A 109 -2.80 2.83 -5.43
N GLY A 110 -3.37 3.99 -5.10
CA GLY A 110 -4.78 4.28 -5.36
C GLY A 110 -5.10 4.32 -6.86
N GLU A 111 -4.21 4.92 -7.65
CA GLU A 111 -4.39 5.06 -9.10
C GLU A 111 -4.18 3.72 -9.83
N ILE A 112 -3.20 2.94 -9.41
CA ILE A 112 -2.99 1.57 -9.90
C ILE A 112 -4.22 0.72 -9.58
N ALA A 113 -4.69 0.71 -8.32
CA ALA A 113 -5.88 -0.06 -7.93
C ALA A 113 -7.14 0.37 -8.70
N ALA A 114 -7.33 1.66 -8.91
CA ALA A 114 -8.45 2.20 -9.67
C ALA A 114 -8.43 1.73 -11.14
N ARG A 115 -7.25 1.72 -11.79
CA ARG A 115 -7.11 1.23 -13.16
C ARG A 115 -7.26 -0.29 -13.27
N LEU A 116 -6.85 -1.04 -12.24
CA LEU A 116 -7.06 -2.49 -12.16
C LEU A 116 -8.52 -2.89 -11.95
N HIS A 117 -9.32 -2.06 -11.29
CA HIS A 117 -10.76 -2.29 -11.11
C HIS A 117 -11.62 -1.84 -12.30
N GLN A 118 -11.06 -1.13 -13.28
CA GLN A 118 -11.78 -0.82 -14.50
C GLN A 118 -11.85 -2.08 -15.39
N PRO A 119 -13.05 -2.52 -15.81
CA PRO A 119 -13.17 -3.63 -16.75
C PRO A 119 -12.41 -3.28 -18.03
N PRO A 120 -11.73 -4.25 -18.68
CA PRO A 120 -10.97 -3.98 -19.89
C PRO A 120 -11.88 -3.27 -20.91
N PRO A 121 -11.36 -2.27 -21.64
CA PRO A 121 -12.15 -1.58 -22.65
C PRO A 121 -12.70 -2.63 -23.61
N ARG A 122 -14.04 -2.72 -23.72
CA ARG A 122 -14.67 -3.67 -24.65
C ARG A 122 -14.09 -3.42 -26.04
N PRO A 123 -13.65 -4.46 -26.77
CA PRO A 123 -13.28 -4.26 -28.17
C PRO A 123 -14.46 -3.60 -28.90
N PRO A 124 -14.20 -2.70 -29.86
CA PRO A 124 -15.25 -2.12 -30.67
C PRO A 124 -16.09 -3.26 -31.26
N ALA A 125 -17.41 -3.14 -31.12
CA ALA A 125 -18.32 -4.06 -31.75
C ALA A 125 -18.23 -3.79 -33.25
N ASP A 126 -17.59 -4.71 -33.96
CA ASP A 126 -17.64 -4.80 -35.42
C ASP A 126 -19.05 -5.23 -35.87
#